data_AF-A0A7W1R9R6-F1
#
_entry.id   AF-A0A7W1R9R6-F1
#
_cell.length_a   1.000
_cell.length_b   1.000
_cell.length_c   1.000
_cell.angle_alpha   90.00
_cell.angle_beta   90.00
_cell.angle_gamma   90.00
#
_symmetry.space_group_name_H-M   'P 1'
#
loop_
_entity.id
_entity.type
_entity.pdbx_description
1 polymer ?
#
loop_
_entity_poly.entity_id
_entity_poly.type
_entity_poly.pdbx_seq_one_letter_code
_entity_poly.pdbx_strand_id
1 'polypeptide(L)' 'MFGQRRKAERAGDWAAFEAEAVPHMNELFRVARWLAVDRTTAEDLMQETFTQALQSFHRFEPGTNCRAWLVTIMYHMNS' A
#
# COMPACT_ATOMS: atom_id res chain seq x y z
N MET A 1 29.71 1.38 -13.90
CA MET A 1 28.42 2.08 -14.12
C MET A 1 27.25 1.10 -13.92
N PHE A 2 27.04 0.59 -12.68
CA PHE A 2 26.02 -0.45 -12.39
C PHE A 2 24.91 0.00 -11.43
N GLY A 3 25.08 1.13 -10.74
CA GLY A 3 24.08 1.66 -9.78
C GLY A 3 22.89 2.37 -10.44
N GLN A 4 23.02 2.82 -11.68
CA GLN A 4 21.97 3.59 -12.37
C GLN A 4 20.83 2.70 -12.90
N ARG A 5 21.12 1.47 -13.36
CA ARG A 5 20.09 0.52 -13.84
C ARG A 5 19.15 0.07 -12.72
N ARG A 6 19.71 -0.31 -11.58
CA ARG A 6 18.94 -0.80 -10.42
C ARG A 6 18.01 0.27 -9.82
N LYS A 7 18.38 1.56 -9.96
CA LYS A 7 17.56 2.68 -9.50
C LYS A 7 16.39 2.95 -10.45
N ALA A 8 16.60 2.76 -11.76
CA ALA A 8 15.56 2.91 -12.78
C ALA A 8 14.54 1.76 -12.75
N GLU A 9 14.98 0.52 -12.55
CA GLU A 9 14.08 -0.64 -12.37
C GLU A 9 13.15 -0.44 -11.17
N ARG A 10 13.71 -0.10 -10.00
CA ARG A 10 12.93 0.20 -8.80
C ARG A 10 11.92 1.33 -8.97
N ALA A 11 12.25 2.33 -9.79
CA ALA A 11 11.32 3.42 -10.11
C ALA A 11 10.20 2.97 -11.04
N GLY A 12 10.47 2.03 -11.95
CA GLY A 12 9.47 1.39 -12.81
C GLY A 12 8.52 0.48 -12.01
N ASP A 13 9.06 -0.34 -11.12
CA ASP A 13 8.27 -1.22 -10.25
C ASP A 13 7.35 -0.37 -9.34
N TRP A 14 7.87 0.75 -8.83
CA TRP A 14 7.11 1.71 -8.04
C TRP A 14 5.90 2.25 -8.83
N ALA A 15 6.14 2.72 -10.05
CA ALA A 15 5.07 3.27 -10.89
C ALA A 15 3.99 2.23 -11.21
N ALA A 16 4.38 0.97 -11.42
CA ALA A 16 3.44 -0.13 -11.62
C ALA A 16 2.60 -0.40 -10.35
N PHE A 17 3.23 -0.40 -9.18
CA PHE A 17 2.53 -0.54 -7.91
C PHE A 17 1.57 0.61 -7.63
N GLU A 18 2.00 1.86 -7.84
CA GLU A 18 1.15 3.04 -7.66
C GLU A 18 -0.09 2.96 -8.56
N ALA A 19 0.09 2.56 -9.82
CA ALA A 19 -1.02 2.36 -10.76
C ALA A 19 -2.00 1.25 -10.32
N GLU A 20 -1.52 0.23 -9.61
CA GLU A 20 -2.36 -0.85 -9.08
C GLU A 20 -3.02 -0.49 -7.73
N ALA A 21 -2.32 0.24 -6.87
CA ALA A 21 -2.77 0.58 -5.53
C ALA A 21 -3.78 1.73 -5.50
N VAL A 22 -3.58 2.78 -6.31
CA VAL A 22 -4.44 3.98 -6.34
C VAL A 22 -5.92 3.66 -6.59
N PRO A 23 -6.30 2.79 -7.55
CA PRO A 23 -7.69 2.39 -7.75
C PRO A 23 -8.35 1.76 -6.51
N HIS A 24 -7.56 1.13 -5.62
CA HIS A 24 -8.06 0.48 -4.42
C HIS A 24 -8.19 1.42 -3.22
N MET A 25 -7.71 2.67 -3.28
CA MET A 25 -7.75 3.63 -2.16
C MET A 25 -9.15 3.82 -1.58
N ASN A 26 -10.16 4.02 -2.44
CA ASN A 26 -11.54 4.22 -1.98
C ASN A 26 -12.10 2.98 -1.27
N GLU A 27 -11.75 1.79 -1.74
CA GLU A 27 -12.21 0.55 -1.13
C GLU A 27 -11.48 0.26 0.18
N LEU A 28 -10.16 0.50 0.23
CA LEU A 28 -9.37 0.44 1.46
C LEU A 28 -9.89 1.41 2.51
N PHE A 29 -10.26 2.63 2.13
CA PHE A 29 -10.86 3.58 3.06
C PHE A 29 -12.18 3.06 3.63
N ARG A 30 -13.00 2.35 2.83
CA ARG A 30 -14.21 1.69 3.34
C ARG A 30 -13.86 0.61 4.37
N VAL A 31 -12.82 -0.19 4.14
CA VAL A 31 -12.33 -1.18 5.12
C VAL A 31 -11.85 -0.49 6.39
N ALA A 32 -11.05 0.56 6.28
CA ALA A 32 -10.57 1.35 7.43
C ALA A 32 -11.73 1.91 8.25
N ARG A 33 -12.79 2.39 7.59
CA ARG A 33 -14.03 2.88 8.23
C ARG A 33 -14.81 1.81 9.00
N TRP A 34 -14.61 0.53 8.70
CA TRP A 34 -15.19 -0.58 9.48
C TRP A 34 -14.34 -0.93 10.71
N LEU A 35 -13.04 -0.64 10.68
CA LEU A 35 -12.09 -0.97 11.74
C LEU A 35 -11.92 0.18 12.75
N ALA A 36 -12.06 1.41 12.29
CA ALA A 36 -11.90 2.62 13.08
C ALA A 36 -13.22 3.10 13.72
N VAL A 37 -13.10 3.74 14.89
CA VAL A 37 -14.26 4.27 15.64
C VAL A 37 -14.84 5.53 15.00
N ASP A 38 -14.02 6.34 14.36
CA ASP A 38 -14.41 7.58 13.70
C ASP A 38 -13.66 7.81 12.37
N ARG A 39 -13.95 8.94 11.73
CA ARG A 39 -13.37 9.27 10.42
C ARG A 39 -11.87 9.54 10.50
N THR A 40 -11.43 10.28 11.50
CA THR A 40 -10.04 10.69 11.66
C THR A 40 -9.19 9.44 11.87
N THR A 41 -9.59 8.54 12.77
CA THR A 41 -8.89 7.27 12.97
C THR A 41 -8.84 6.40 11.71
N ALA A 42 -9.89 6.44 10.86
CA ALA A 42 -9.86 5.73 9.58
C ALA A 42 -8.88 6.35 8.57
N GLU A 43 -8.80 7.67 8.54
CA GLU A 43 -7.83 8.41 7.70
C GLU A 43 -6.40 8.15 8.17
N ASP A 44 -6.15 8.12 9.48
CA ASP A 44 -4.85 7.80 10.07
C ASP A 44 -4.44 6.35 9.77
N LEU A 45 -5.34 5.39 9.99
CA LEU A 45 -5.10 3.97 9.68
C LEU A 45 -4.78 3.76 8.19
N MET A 46 -5.47 4.48 7.30
CA MET A 46 -5.19 4.45 5.87
C MET A 46 -3.78 4.97 5.58
N GLN A 47 -3.39 6.11 6.18
CA GLN A 47 -2.06 6.69 6.00
C GLN A 47 -0.94 5.76 6.51
N GLU A 48 -1.11 5.16 7.68
CA GLU A 48 -0.16 4.18 8.22
C GLU A 48 -0.05 2.95 7.34
N THR A 49 -1.18 2.45 6.83
CA THR A 49 -1.22 1.32 5.89
C THR A 49 -0.39 1.61 4.64
N PHE A 50 -0.58 2.77 4.01
CA PHE A 50 0.21 3.14 2.83
C PHE A 50 1.68 3.35 3.19
N THR A 51 1.99 3.96 4.33
CA THR A 51 3.36 4.13 4.80
C THR A 51 4.06 2.77 4.99
N GLN A 52 3.37 1.80 5.57
CA GLN A 52 3.91 0.45 5.75
C GLN A 52 4.02 -0.31 4.41
N ALA A 53 3.07 -0.11 3.49
CA ALA A 53 3.13 -0.66 2.14
C ALA A 53 4.34 -0.13 1.37
N LEU A 54 4.63 1.18 1.46
CA LEU A 54 5.83 1.80 0.88
C LEU A 54 7.12 1.14 1.40
N GLN A 55 7.22 0.92 2.71
CA GLN A 55 8.39 0.29 3.32
C GLN A 55 8.52 -1.19 2.90
N SER A 56 7.39 -1.86 2.76
CA SER A 56 7.30 -3.28 2.40
C SER A 56 7.28 -3.53 0.90
N PHE A 57 7.32 -2.48 0.08
CA PHE A 57 7.18 -2.55 -1.38
C PHE A 57 8.19 -3.49 -2.03
N HIS A 58 9.41 -3.59 -1.50
CA HIS A 58 10.43 -4.54 -1.96
C HIS A 58 10.03 -6.02 -1.87
N ARG A 59 8.94 -6.35 -1.17
CA ARG A 59 8.37 -7.70 -1.03
C ARG A 59 7.10 -7.89 -1.86
N PHE A 60 6.60 -6.83 -2.49
CA PHE A 60 5.44 -6.90 -3.35
C PHE A 60 5.85 -7.55 -4.68
N GLU A 61 5.13 -8.60 -5.07
CA GLU A 61 5.32 -9.27 -6.35
C GLU A 61 4.23 -8.80 -7.33
N PRO A 62 4.59 -8.09 -8.41
CA PRO A 62 3.63 -7.60 -9.41
C PRO A 62 2.78 -8.74 -9.98
N GLY A 63 1.47 -8.49 -10.13
CA GLY A 63 0.50 -9.50 -10.58
C GLY A 63 -0.13 -10.34 -9.46
N THR A 64 0.30 -10.14 -8.21
CA THR A 64 -0.43 -10.59 -7.03
C THR A 64 -1.60 -9.65 -6.74
N ASN A 65 -2.62 -10.10 -6.00
CA ASN A 65 -3.76 -9.26 -5.63
C ASN A 65 -3.33 -8.11 -4.68
N CYS A 66 -3.03 -6.93 -5.23
CA CYS A 66 -2.60 -5.74 -4.49
C CYS A 66 -3.60 -5.33 -3.41
N ARG A 67 -4.91 -5.40 -3.71
CA ARG A 67 -5.96 -5.11 -2.73
C ARG A 67 -5.86 -6.02 -1.50
N ALA A 68 -5.76 -7.34 -1.69
CA ALA A 68 -5.67 -8.30 -0.59
C ALA A 68 -4.40 -8.06 0.25
N TRP A 69 -3.29 -7.74 -0.41
CA TRP A 69 -2.04 -7.41 0.26
C TRP A 69 -2.16 -6.14 1.13
N LEU A 70 -2.74 -5.06 0.60
CA LEU A 70 -2.97 -3.81 1.34
C LEU A 70 -3.93 -4.01 2.53
N VAL A 71 -4.98 -4.81 2.35
CA VAL A 71 -5.92 -5.14 3.44
C VAL A 71 -5.22 -5.93 4.55
N THR A 72 -4.33 -6.88 4.21
CA THR A 72 -3.54 -7.60 5.21
C THR A 72 -2.64 -6.66 6.02
N ILE A 73 -1.98 -5.70 5.36
CA ILE A 73 -1.18 -4.68 6.06
C ILE A 73 -2.07 -3.88 7.02
N MET A 74 -3.24 -3.43 6.56
CA MET A 74 -4.18 -2.66 7.38
C MET A 74 -4.61 -3.41 8.65
N TYR A 75 -4.92 -4.70 8.54
CA TYR A 75 -5.23 -5.53 9.72
C TYR A 75 -4.07 -5.66 10.69
N HIS A 76 -2.82 -5.66 10.22
CA HIS A 76 -1.66 -5.64 11.10
C HIS A 76 -1.45 -4.29 11.80
N MET A 77 -1.90 -3.18 11.21
CA MET A 77 -1.78 -1.84 11.83
C MET A 77 -2.87 -1.59 12.88
N ASN A 78 -4.01 -2.28 12.79
CA ASN A 78 -5.11 -2.14 13.75
C ASN A 78 -4.91 -2.98 15.04
N SER A 79 -3.67 -3.08 15.55
CA SER A 79 -3.33 -3.84 16.76
C SER A 79 -3.21 -2.98 18.01
#